data_AF-C7TYA2-F1
#
_entry.id   AF-C7TYA2-F1
#
_cell.length_a   1.000
_cell.length_b   1.000
_cell.length_c   1.000
_cell.angle_alpha   90.00
_cell.angle_beta   90.00
_cell.angle_gamma   90.00
#
_symmetry.space_group_name_H-M   'P 1'
#
loop_
_entity.id
_entity.type
_entity.pdbx_description
1 polymer ?
#
loop_
_entity_poly.entity_id
_entity_poly.type
_entity_poly.pdbx_seq_one_letter_code
_entity_poly.pdbx_strand_id
1 'polypeptide(L)'
;MFKMRIINLVNISTVLLLINLLQTKSQSHGEQYVTVLTVSIYDALLSDKMTGVLVPWNDEYKNRLSLQFVNLAAESCNIFLAYVKTHIAPGSNEGLCTNPIFQQRGSGERGVNLSLSLSFIYLNARQPSTVVLLTKLQNSFENFQSTYSHKITTANFLLYETDVQIPRGDKDAIDGSKWKLIAIITSVTLIIVLIVGVVAKFGNCC
;
A
#
# COMPACT_ATOMS: atom_id res chain seq x y z
N MET A 1 18.74 -33.22 -14.39
CA MET A 1 18.56 -31.82 -14.84
C MET A 1 17.30 -31.79 -15.72
N PHE A 2 16.44 -30.76 -15.59
CA PHE A 2 15.02 -30.66 -16.04
C PHE A 2 13.96 -31.21 -15.06
N LYS A 3 13.82 -30.63 -13.87
CA LYS A 3 12.59 -30.82 -13.06
C LYS A 3 12.07 -29.56 -12.33
N MET A 4 12.75 -28.42 -12.49
CA MET A 4 12.35 -27.13 -11.91
C MET A 4 12.30 -26.04 -12.98
N ARG A 5 11.47 -26.23 -14.01
CA ARG A 5 11.08 -25.15 -14.95
C ARG A 5 9.60 -25.15 -15.32
N ILE A 6 8.86 -26.21 -14.98
CA ILE A 6 7.45 -26.35 -15.38
C ILE A 6 6.50 -25.65 -14.39
N ILE A 7 6.81 -25.63 -13.08
CA ILE A 7 5.89 -25.08 -12.06
C ILE A 7 5.76 -23.55 -12.17
N ASN A 8 6.83 -22.83 -12.51
CA ASN A 8 6.76 -21.37 -12.71
C ASN A 8 6.06 -20.97 -14.03
N LEU A 9 6.10 -21.82 -15.06
CA LEU A 9 5.46 -21.52 -16.35
C LEU A 9 3.96 -21.80 -16.31
N VAL A 10 3.54 -22.85 -15.60
CA VAL A 10 2.12 -23.20 -15.43
C VAL A 10 1.38 -22.11 -14.66
N ASN A 11 2.02 -21.50 -13.65
CA ASN A 11 1.39 -20.47 -12.82
C ASN A 11 1.25 -19.11 -13.54
N ILE A 12 2.18 -18.77 -14.43
CA ILE A 12 2.09 -17.56 -15.26
C ILE A 12 1.05 -17.75 -16.38
N SER A 13 0.99 -18.95 -16.96
CA SER A 13 0.03 -19.29 -18.02
C SER A 13 -1.41 -19.26 -17.52
N THR A 14 -1.70 -19.76 -16.31
CA THR A 14 -3.05 -19.72 -15.73
C THR A 14 -3.51 -18.32 -15.38
N VAL A 15 -2.61 -17.45 -14.90
CA VAL A 15 -2.92 -16.02 -14.65
C VAL A 15 -3.18 -15.29 -15.96
N LEU A 16 -2.39 -15.53 -17.01
CA LEU A 16 -2.62 -14.96 -18.34
C LEU A 16 -3.94 -15.47 -18.98
N LEU A 17 -4.28 -16.75 -18.77
CA LEU A 17 -5.54 -17.30 -19.25
C LEU A 17 -6.76 -16.70 -18.53
N LEU A 18 -6.65 -16.43 -17.22
CA LEU A 18 -7.68 -15.73 -16.45
C LEU A 18 -7.87 -14.29 -16.94
N ILE A 19 -6.78 -13.60 -17.30
CA ILE A 19 -6.84 -12.27 -17.92
C ILE A 19 -7.54 -12.34 -19.28
N ASN A 20 -7.16 -13.30 -20.14
CA ASN A 20 -7.79 -13.46 -21.46
C ASN A 20 -9.26 -13.86 -21.37
N LEU A 21 -9.64 -14.74 -20.44
CA LEU A 21 -11.03 -15.14 -20.22
C LEU A 21 -11.89 -13.98 -19.68
N LEU A 22 -11.31 -13.10 -18.86
CA LEU A 22 -11.95 -11.85 -18.44
C LEU A 22 -12.09 -10.85 -19.62
N GLN A 23 -11.13 -10.81 -20.53
CA GLN A 23 -11.16 -9.93 -21.72
C GLN A 23 -12.16 -10.38 -22.79
N THR A 24 -12.37 -11.70 -22.97
CA THR A 24 -13.24 -12.22 -24.04
C THR A 24 -14.74 -11.95 -23.89
N LYS A 25 -15.21 -11.42 -22.74
CA LYS A 25 -16.66 -11.21 -22.50
C LYS A 25 -17.15 -9.75 -22.53
N SER A 26 -16.30 -8.75 -22.76
CA SER A 26 -16.73 -7.35 -22.81
C SER A 26 -16.43 -6.69 -24.16
N GLN A 27 -17.25 -6.95 -25.18
CA GLN A 27 -17.38 -6.07 -26.35
C GLN A 27 -18.25 -4.84 -26.01
N SER A 28 -17.85 -4.09 -24.97
CA SER A 28 -18.39 -2.76 -24.69
C SER A 28 -17.22 -1.81 -24.58
N HIS A 29 -16.94 -1.12 -25.70
CA HIS A 29 -15.91 -0.09 -25.78
C HIS A 29 -16.33 1.14 -24.96
N GLY A 30 -15.91 1.15 -23.70
CA GLY A 30 -15.72 2.37 -22.94
C GLY A 30 -14.47 2.17 -22.09
N GLU A 31 -13.39 2.86 -22.43
CA GLU A 31 -12.20 2.89 -21.57
C GLU A 31 -12.58 3.61 -20.27
N GLN A 32 -12.43 2.93 -19.13
CA GLN A 32 -12.56 3.56 -17.83
C GLN A 32 -11.16 3.71 -17.23
N TYR A 33 -10.81 4.93 -16.88
CA TYR A 33 -9.53 5.24 -16.24
C TYR A 33 -9.72 5.30 -14.74
N VAL A 34 -8.81 4.64 -14.03
CA VAL A 34 -8.76 4.66 -12.58
C VAL A 34 -7.42 5.23 -12.17
N THR A 35 -7.46 6.26 -11.34
CA THR A 35 -6.25 6.89 -10.82
C THR A 35 -5.95 6.27 -9.47
N VAL A 36 -4.72 5.78 -9.32
CA VAL A 36 -4.21 5.21 -8.07
C VAL A 36 -3.19 6.17 -7.48
N LEU A 37 -3.49 6.69 -6.29
CA LEU A 37 -2.57 7.45 -5.46
C LEU A 37 -1.89 6.49 -4.48
N THR A 38 -0.59 6.32 -4.62
CA THR A 38 0.25 5.57 -3.67
C THR A 38 0.96 6.54 -2.74
N VAL A 39 0.87 6.27 -1.44
CA VAL A 39 1.60 6.99 -0.40
C VAL A 39 2.51 6.00 0.32
N SER A 40 3.80 6.08 0.05
CA SER A 40 4.83 5.32 0.76
C SER A 40 5.26 6.09 2.00
N ILE A 41 5.26 5.39 3.13
CA ILE A 41 5.61 5.91 4.45
C ILE A 41 6.85 5.17 4.93
N TYR A 42 7.85 5.91 5.37
CA TYR A 42 9.13 5.36 5.81
C TYR A 42 9.70 6.17 6.97
N ASP A 43 10.65 5.57 7.69
CA ASP A 43 11.25 6.14 8.89
C ASP A 43 10.23 6.58 9.95
N ALA A 44 9.08 5.89 9.96
CA ALA A 44 7.97 6.25 10.82
C ALA A 44 8.18 5.73 12.24
N LEU A 45 7.82 6.56 13.21
CA LEU A 45 7.83 6.22 14.62
C LEU A 45 6.43 6.42 15.20
N LEU A 46 6.05 5.48 16.05
CA LEU A 46 4.82 5.54 16.84
C LEU A 46 5.19 5.66 18.32
N SER A 47 4.40 6.41 19.07
CA SER A 47 4.46 6.42 20.53
C SER A 47 3.10 6.09 21.13
N ASP A 48 3.10 5.47 22.29
CA ASP A 48 1.90 5.36 23.11
C ASP A 48 1.34 6.77 23.39
N LYS A 49 0.03 6.94 23.18
CA LYS A 49 -0.62 8.25 23.22
C LYS A 49 -0.68 8.81 24.65
N MET A 50 -0.78 7.97 25.66
CA MET A 50 -0.93 8.38 27.06
C MET A 50 0.42 8.71 27.71
N THR A 51 1.41 7.88 27.48
CA THR A 51 2.74 7.97 28.12
C THR A 51 3.77 8.70 27.27
N GLY A 52 3.53 8.83 25.95
CA GLY A 52 4.49 9.40 25.00
C GLY A 52 5.72 8.52 24.75
N VAL A 53 5.76 7.32 25.31
CA VAL A 53 6.88 6.38 25.14
C VAL A 53 6.82 5.79 23.73
N LEU A 54 7.95 5.80 23.02
CA LEU A 54 8.07 5.17 21.70
C LEU A 54 7.78 3.68 21.79
N VAL A 55 7.14 3.13 20.76
CA VAL A 55 6.91 1.68 20.66
C VAL A 55 8.26 0.98 20.65
N PRO A 56 8.56 0.13 21.66
CA PRO A 56 9.86 -0.49 21.78
C PRO A 56 10.08 -1.55 20.71
N TRP A 57 11.33 -1.76 20.32
CA TRP A 57 11.67 -2.91 19.48
C TRP A 57 11.33 -4.22 20.20
N ASN A 58 10.70 -5.14 19.45
CA ASN A 58 10.43 -6.50 19.88
C ASN A 58 10.90 -7.45 18.77
N ASP A 59 11.68 -8.47 19.11
CA ASP A 59 12.18 -9.44 18.15
C ASP A 59 11.06 -10.26 17.47
N GLU A 60 9.88 -10.37 18.09
CA GLU A 60 8.69 -10.96 17.48
C GLU A 60 8.25 -10.23 16.20
N TYR A 61 8.61 -8.95 16.04
CA TYR A 61 8.36 -8.19 14.81
C TYR A 61 9.14 -8.71 13.60
N LYS A 62 10.18 -9.54 13.81
CA LYS A 62 10.86 -10.24 12.71
C LYS A 62 9.98 -11.30 12.05
N ASN A 63 9.02 -11.85 12.80
CA ASN A 63 8.08 -12.85 12.30
C ASN A 63 6.75 -12.18 11.92
N ARG A 64 6.45 -12.12 10.62
CA ARG A 64 5.21 -11.51 10.12
C ARG A 64 3.92 -12.22 10.55
N LEU A 65 4.04 -13.44 11.06
CA LEU A 65 2.92 -14.24 11.57
C LEU A 65 2.77 -14.13 13.08
N SER A 66 3.69 -13.45 13.79
CA SER A 66 3.55 -13.24 15.22
C SER A 66 2.37 -12.31 15.50
N LEU A 67 1.70 -12.55 16.63
CA LEU A 67 0.58 -11.72 17.05
C LEU A 67 1.03 -10.26 17.27
N GLN A 68 2.24 -10.07 17.78
CA GLN A 68 2.85 -8.77 18.02
C GLN A 68 3.02 -8.00 16.72
N PHE A 69 3.52 -8.65 15.66
CA PHE A 69 3.61 -8.05 14.34
C PHE A 69 2.23 -7.71 13.79
N VAL A 70 1.30 -8.68 13.78
CA VAL A 70 -0.03 -8.51 13.18
C VAL A 70 -0.80 -7.36 13.83
N ASN A 71 -0.77 -7.27 15.16
CA ASN A 71 -1.47 -6.22 15.89
C ASN A 71 -0.87 -4.84 15.60
N LEU A 72 0.46 -4.70 15.71
CA LEU A 72 1.11 -3.41 15.46
C LEU A 72 0.95 -2.99 13.99
N ALA A 73 1.03 -3.94 13.05
CA ALA A 73 0.84 -3.68 11.63
C ALA A 73 -0.58 -3.20 11.33
N ALA A 74 -1.60 -3.87 11.88
CA ALA A 74 -3.00 -3.48 11.70
C ALA A 74 -3.28 -2.09 12.28
N GLU A 75 -2.81 -1.82 13.50
CA GLU A 75 -2.96 -0.52 14.13
C GLU A 75 -2.23 0.58 13.34
N SER A 76 -0.99 0.33 12.95
CA SER A 76 -0.19 1.25 12.12
C SER A 76 -0.91 1.59 10.81
N CYS A 77 -1.37 0.57 10.09
CA CYS A 77 -2.14 0.75 8.87
C CYS A 77 -3.37 1.63 9.09
N ASN A 78 -4.13 1.36 10.15
CA ASN A 78 -5.34 2.11 10.44
C ASN A 78 -5.04 3.58 10.81
N ILE A 79 -4.00 3.84 11.61
CA ILE A 79 -3.55 5.19 11.96
C ILE A 79 -3.20 5.97 10.70
N PHE A 80 -2.35 5.42 9.84
CA PHE A 80 -1.89 6.12 8.64
C PHE A 80 -2.97 6.26 7.58
N LEU A 81 -3.85 5.26 7.41
CA LEU A 81 -5.03 5.38 6.55
C LEU A 81 -5.94 6.52 7.01
N ALA A 82 -6.27 6.55 8.32
CA ALA A 82 -7.10 7.59 8.89
C ALA A 82 -6.44 8.97 8.72
N TYR A 83 -5.14 9.07 8.99
CA TYR A 83 -4.39 10.30 8.84
C TYR A 83 -4.39 10.83 7.39
N VAL A 84 -3.94 10.01 6.44
CA VAL A 84 -3.84 10.42 5.03
C VAL A 84 -5.21 10.79 4.47
N LYS A 85 -6.26 10.04 4.84
CA LYS A 85 -7.64 10.36 4.43
C LYS A 85 -8.10 11.77 4.82
N THR A 86 -7.60 12.36 5.90
CA THR A 86 -7.97 13.72 6.28
C THR A 86 -7.46 14.79 5.31
N HIS A 87 -6.51 14.44 4.44
CA HIS A 87 -5.79 15.38 3.59
C HIS A 87 -5.97 15.15 2.08
N ILE A 88 -6.34 13.93 1.67
CA ILE A 88 -6.62 13.62 0.26
C ILE A 88 -7.99 14.17 -0.17
N ALA A 89 -8.17 14.36 -1.48
CA ALA A 89 -9.45 14.80 -2.02
C ALA A 89 -10.53 13.72 -1.83
N PRO A 90 -11.79 14.11 -1.62
CA PRO A 90 -12.90 13.17 -1.58
C PRO A 90 -13.07 12.44 -2.93
N GLY A 91 -13.72 11.28 -2.90
CA GLY A 91 -13.95 10.46 -4.10
C GLY A 91 -12.96 9.31 -4.28
N SER A 92 -12.01 9.14 -3.34
CA SER A 92 -11.25 7.89 -3.24
C SER A 92 -12.08 6.80 -2.56
N ASN A 93 -11.63 5.56 -2.70
CA ASN A 93 -12.05 4.45 -1.85
C ASN A 93 -11.51 4.58 -0.40
N GLU A 94 -11.71 3.52 0.39
CA GLU A 94 -11.24 3.42 1.77
C GLU A 94 -9.71 3.35 1.94
N GLY A 95 -8.97 3.21 0.85
CA GLY A 95 -7.53 2.95 0.87
C GLY A 95 -7.20 1.50 1.19
N LEU A 96 -6.06 1.03 0.69
CA LEU A 96 -5.45 -0.25 1.05
C LEU A 96 -4.09 -0.02 1.66
N CYS A 97 -3.84 -0.62 2.83
CA CYS A 97 -2.51 -0.67 3.43
C CYS A 97 -1.80 -1.97 3.03
N THR A 98 -0.55 -1.87 2.63
CA THR A 98 0.29 -3.00 2.20
C THR A 98 1.70 -2.87 2.74
N ASN A 99 2.39 -4.01 2.82
CA ASN A 99 3.81 -4.11 3.13
C ASN A 99 4.26 -3.37 4.41
N PRO A 100 3.58 -3.54 5.56
CA PRO A 100 4.15 -3.09 6.83
C PRO A 100 5.47 -3.83 7.08
N ILE A 101 6.50 -3.08 7.44
CA ILE A 101 7.85 -3.57 7.74
C ILE A 101 8.31 -2.88 9.02
N PHE A 102 8.84 -3.66 9.94
CA PHE A 102 9.41 -3.19 11.19
C PHE A 102 10.91 -3.46 11.22
N GLN A 103 11.69 -2.46 11.60
CA GLN A 103 13.14 -2.55 11.71
C GLN A 103 13.62 -1.98 13.04
N GLN A 104 14.70 -2.55 13.56
CA GLN A 104 15.36 -2.02 14.75
C GLN A 104 16.16 -0.77 14.37
N ARG A 105 15.99 0.30 15.13
CA ARG A 105 16.68 1.56 14.91
C ARG A 105 18.04 1.55 15.61
N GLY A 106 19.06 1.02 14.94
CA GLY A 106 20.45 1.01 15.44
C GLY A 106 20.67 0.41 16.84
N SER A 107 21.92 0.35 17.31
CA SER A 107 22.22 -0.06 18.68
C SER A 107 22.02 1.13 19.63
N GLY A 108 20.90 1.17 20.37
CA GLY A 108 20.67 2.14 21.45
C GLY A 108 19.42 3.00 21.31
N GLU A 109 18.78 3.05 20.14
CA GLU A 109 17.52 3.77 19.99
C GLU A 109 16.34 2.85 20.32
N ARG A 110 15.42 3.35 21.15
CA ARG A 110 14.35 2.55 21.79
C ARG A 110 13.06 2.46 20.95
N GLY A 111 13.11 2.77 19.66
CA GLY A 111 11.92 2.79 18.78
C GLY A 111 11.97 1.74 17.67
N VAL A 112 10.82 1.18 17.33
CA VAL A 112 10.64 0.44 16.08
C VAL A 112 10.51 1.40 14.91
N ASN A 113 11.36 1.24 13.90
CA ASN A 113 11.21 1.94 12.63
C ASN A 113 10.15 1.22 11.79
N LEU A 114 9.13 1.96 11.36
CA LEU A 114 8.02 1.47 10.55
C LEU A 114 8.13 2.00 9.12
N SER A 115 7.88 1.11 8.16
CA SER A 115 7.60 1.47 6.77
C SER A 115 6.36 0.73 6.27
N LEU A 116 5.51 1.41 5.50
CA LEU A 116 4.32 0.82 4.88
C LEU A 116 3.91 1.59 3.63
N SER A 117 3.00 1.04 2.83
CA SER A 117 2.46 1.73 1.65
C SER A 117 0.93 1.72 1.65
N LEU A 118 0.35 2.89 1.40
CA LEU A 118 -1.08 3.08 1.23
C LEU A 118 -1.41 3.28 -0.24
N SER A 119 -2.54 2.76 -0.70
CA SER A 119 -3.04 2.97 -2.07
C SER A 119 -4.49 3.39 -2.04
N PHE A 120 -4.80 4.56 -2.62
CA PHE A 120 -6.14 5.12 -2.73
C PHE A 120 -6.56 5.15 -4.20
N ILE A 121 -7.79 4.75 -4.45
CA ILE A 121 -8.32 4.58 -5.80
C ILE A 121 -9.40 5.60 -6.05
N TYR A 122 -9.23 6.37 -7.11
CA TYR A 122 -10.22 7.33 -7.60
C TYR A 122 -10.87 6.81 -8.88
N LEU A 123 -12.19 6.69 -8.85
CA LEU A 123 -13.00 6.35 -10.03
C LEU A 123 -13.41 7.66 -10.71
N ASN A 124 -12.80 8.00 -11.84
CA ASN A 124 -13.09 9.21 -12.63
C ASN A 124 -12.80 10.54 -11.90
N ALA A 125 -11.94 10.55 -10.89
CA ALA A 125 -11.43 11.74 -10.21
C ALA A 125 -9.91 11.65 -10.10
N ARG A 126 -9.24 12.78 -9.87
CA ARG A 126 -7.79 12.83 -9.64
C ARG A 126 -7.46 13.58 -8.37
N GLN A 127 -6.35 13.22 -7.75
CA GLN A 127 -5.76 14.04 -6.70
C GLN A 127 -5.16 15.30 -7.35
N PRO A 128 -5.60 16.51 -6.99
CA PRO A 128 -5.27 17.70 -7.77
C PRO A 128 -3.80 18.14 -7.68
N SER A 129 -3.06 17.75 -6.64
CA SER A 129 -1.62 18.01 -6.54
C SER A 129 -0.95 17.11 -5.49
N THR A 130 0.01 16.28 -5.94
CA THR A 130 0.82 15.43 -5.06
C THR A 130 1.83 16.24 -4.24
N VAL A 131 2.35 17.36 -4.77
CA VAL A 131 3.30 18.24 -4.06
C VAL A 131 2.63 18.95 -2.89
N VAL A 132 1.43 19.53 -3.11
CA VAL A 132 0.66 20.17 -2.05
C VAL A 132 0.24 19.15 -1.00
N LEU A 133 -0.18 17.95 -1.43
CA LEU A 133 -0.53 16.87 -0.51
C LEU A 133 0.68 16.41 0.32
N LEU A 134 1.84 16.19 -0.31
CA LEU A 134 3.07 15.82 0.39
C LEU A 134 3.42 16.84 1.49
N THR A 135 3.37 18.13 1.15
CA THR A 135 3.65 19.21 2.11
C THR A 135 2.67 19.20 3.28
N LYS A 136 1.37 18.98 3.01
CA LYS A 136 0.35 18.85 4.07
C LYS A 136 0.63 17.64 4.97
N LEU A 137 0.94 16.49 4.38
CA LEU A 137 1.23 15.26 5.12
C LEU A 137 2.48 15.40 6.00
N GLN A 138 3.51 16.09 5.53
CA GLN A 138 4.73 16.33 6.33
C GLN A 138 4.48 17.28 7.49
N ASN A 139 3.64 18.30 7.32
CA ASN A 139 3.51 19.37 8.32
C ASN A 139 2.38 19.15 9.33
N SER A 140 1.52 18.13 9.15
CA SER A 140 0.27 18.04 9.92
C SER A 140 0.16 16.80 10.82
N PHE A 141 1.07 15.83 10.73
CA PHE A 141 0.92 14.57 11.48
C PHE A 141 1.04 14.77 13.00
N GLU A 142 1.80 15.77 13.47
CA GLU A 142 1.94 16.06 14.90
C GLU A 142 0.61 16.47 15.56
N ASN A 143 -0.27 17.11 14.78
CA ASN A 143 -1.58 17.57 15.23
C ASN A 143 -2.69 16.54 15.02
N PHE A 144 -2.38 15.40 14.38
CA PHE A 144 -3.37 14.38 14.09
C PHE A 144 -3.79 13.63 15.37
N GLN A 145 -5.08 13.73 15.70
CA GLN A 145 -5.67 13.01 16.82
C GLN A 145 -6.19 11.65 16.36
N SER A 146 -5.35 10.62 16.52
CA SER A 146 -5.76 9.24 16.31
C SER A 146 -6.71 8.78 17.42
N THR A 147 -7.68 7.92 17.08
CA THR A 147 -8.53 7.18 18.05
C THR A 147 -7.86 5.92 18.58
N TYR A 148 -6.65 5.61 18.10
CA TYR A 148 -5.88 4.42 18.44
C TYR A 148 -4.96 4.68 19.65
N SER A 149 -4.41 3.61 20.21
CA SER A 149 -3.53 3.65 21.37
C SER A 149 -2.22 4.37 21.07
N HIS A 150 -1.76 4.31 19.82
CA HIS A 150 -0.56 5.00 19.37
C HIS A 150 -0.85 6.27 18.55
N LYS A 151 0.12 7.19 18.58
CA LYS A 151 0.18 8.39 17.74
C LYS A 151 1.44 8.41 16.89
N ILE A 152 1.36 9.11 15.76
CA ILE A 152 2.50 9.34 14.86
C ILE A 152 3.41 10.39 15.51
N THR A 153 4.70 10.09 15.67
CA THR A 153 5.70 11.05 16.18
C THR A 153 6.67 11.49 15.10
N THR A 154 6.94 10.63 14.13
CA THR A 154 7.79 10.94 12.98
C THR A 154 7.28 10.12 11.81
N ALA A 155 7.28 10.69 10.61
CA ALA A 155 7.02 9.97 9.38
C ALA A 155 7.58 10.76 8.20
N ASN A 156 8.18 10.06 7.25
CA ASN A 156 8.47 10.60 5.94
C ASN A 156 7.49 10.01 4.92
N PHE A 157 7.17 10.80 3.90
CA PHE A 157 6.18 10.46 2.89
C PHE A 157 6.77 10.59 1.50
N LEU A 158 6.34 9.71 0.60
CA LEU A 158 6.64 9.75 -0.82
C LEU A 158 5.38 9.37 -1.59
N LEU A 159 5.04 10.18 -2.59
CA LEU A 159 3.75 10.10 -3.28
C LEU A 159 3.96 9.81 -4.76
N TYR A 160 3.15 8.89 -5.27
CA TYR A 160 3.10 8.53 -6.68
C TYR A 160 1.65 8.46 -7.15
N GLU A 161 1.39 8.93 -8.35
CA GLU A 161 0.09 8.79 -9.01
C GLU A 161 0.28 7.97 -10.28
N THR A 162 -0.62 7.03 -10.52
CA THR A 162 -0.59 6.20 -11.74
C THR A 162 -2.00 6.00 -12.24
N ASP A 163 -2.21 6.24 -13.53
CA ASP A 163 -3.46 5.93 -14.20
C ASP A 163 -3.44 4.48 -14.72
N VAL A 164 -4.48 3.73 -14.38
CA VAL A 164 -4.68 2.35 -14.80
C VAL A 164 -5.96 2.28 -15.63
N GLN A 165 -5.84 1.76 -16.85
CA GLN A 165 -7.01 1.45 -17.69
C GLN A 165 -7.69 0.18 -17.17
N ILE A 166 -9.00 0.24 -16.94
CA ILE A 166 -9.82 -0.91 -16.55
C ILE A 166 -10.93 -1.13 -17.60
N PRO A 167 -11.17 -2.37 -18.04
CA PRO A 167 -12.32 -2.67 -18.90
C PRO A 167 -13.63 -2.42 -18.14
N ARG A 168 -14.55 -1.68 -18.76
CA ARG A 168 -15.86 -1.38 -18.20
C ARG A 168 -16.70 -2.65 -18.09
N GLY A 169 -16.80 -3.20 -16.87
CA GLY A 169 -17.84 -4.18 -16.53
C GLY A 169 -19.17 -3.47 -16.29
N ASP A 170 -20.29 -4.11 -16.64
CA ASP A 170 -21.63 -3.61 -16.36
C ASP A 170 -21.74 -3.05 -14.94
N LYS A 171 -22.46 -1.92 -14.81
CA LYS A 171 -22.61 -1.13 -13.59
C LYS A 171 -23.11 -1.94 -12.38
N ASP A 172 -23.69 -3.11 -12.62
CA ASP A 172 -24.18 -4.04 -11.61
C ASP A 172 -23.09 -4.96 -11.01
N ALA A 173 -21.86 -4.97 -11.56
CA ALA A 173 -20.76 -5.80 -11.08
C ALA A 173 -19.80 -5.09 -10.11
N ILE A 174 -19.88 -3.75 -10.01
CA ILE A 174 -19.02 -2.93 -9.14
C ILE A 174 -19.52 -2.97 -7.69
N ASP A 175 -20.82 -3.20 -7.47
CA ASP A 175 -21.40 -3.34 -6.13
C ASP A 175 -21.13 -4.73 -5.51
N GLY A 176 -20.89 -5.74 -6.36
CA GLY A 176 -20.79 -7.14 -5.94
C GLY A 176 -19.40 -7.70 -5.67
N SER A 177 -18.30 -6.97 -5.92
CA SER A 177 -16.98 -7.61 -5.90
C SER A 177 -15.83 -6.75 -5.42
N LYS A 178 -15.81 -6.48 -4.12
CA LYS A 178 -14.58 -6.12 -3.37
C LYS A 178 -13.40 -7.02 -3.78
N TRP A 179 -13.66 -8.30 -4.06
CA TRP A 179 -12.66 -9.28 -4.49
C TRP A 179 -12.02 -8.98 -5.85
N LYS A 180 -12.77 -8.47 -6.84
CA LYS A 180 -12.20 -8.09 -8.15
C LYS A 180 -11.30 -6.86 -8.03
N LEU A 181 -11.70 -5.87 -7.23
CA LEU A 181 -10.88 -4.70 -6.96
C LEU A 181 -9.59 -5.09 -6.23
N ILE A 182 -9.71 -5.95 -5.21
CA ILE A 182 -8.56 -6.51 -4.47
C ILE A 182 -7.62 -7.26 -5.43
N ALA A 183 -8.14 -8.08 -6.35
CA ALA A 183 -7.31 -8.79 -7.32
C ALA A 183 -6.53 -7.84 -8.25
N ILE A 184 -7.16 -6.77 -8.73
CA ILE A 184 -6.51 -5.75 -9.57
C ILE A 184 -5.43 -5.03 -8.76
N ILE A 185 -5.74 -4.61 -7.53
CA ILE A 185 -4.77 -3.91 -6.67
C ILE A 185 -3.58 -4.80 -6.37
N THR A 186 -3.82 -6.07 -6.02
CA THR A 186 -2.76 -7.03 -5.69
C THR A 186 -1.87 -7.28 -6.92
N SER A 187 -2.45 -7.34 -8.12
CA SER A 187 -1.69 -7.48 -9.37
C SER A 187 -0.83 -6.23 -9.67
N VAL A 188 -1.40 -5.02 -9.55
CA VAL A 188 -0.66 -3.77 -9.79
C VAL A 188 0.44 -3.56 -8.77
N THR A 189 0.18 -3.80 -7.48
CA THR A 189 1.23 -3.75 -6.44
C THR A 189 2.31 -4.80 -6.66
N LEU A 190 1.97 -6.02 -7.12
CA LEU A 190 2.96 -7.03 -7.48
C LEU A 190 3.86 -6.56 -8.64
N ILE A 191 3.27 -5.91 -9.66
CA ILE A 191 4.02 -5.36 -10.81
C ILE A 191 4.95 -4.23 -10.36
N ILE A 192 4.49 -3.32 -9.51
CA ILE A 192 5.32 -2.23 -8.97
C ILE A 192 6.46 -2.79 -8.13
N VAL A 193 6.20 -3.78 -7.26
CA VAL A 193 7.23 -4.46 -6.47
C VAL A 193 8.24 -5.19 -7.35
N LEU A 194 7.81 -5.79 -8.46
CA LEU A 194 8.72 -6.42 -9.44
C LEU A 194 9.59 -5.38 -10.15
N ILE A 195 9.04 -4.22 -10.53
CA ILE A 195 9.80 -3.14 -11.18
C ILE A 195 10.83 -2.56 -10.19
N VAL A 196 10.42 -2.23 -8.96
CA VAL A 196 11.34 -1.70 -7.93
C VAL A 196 12.37 -2.75 -7.50
N GLY A 197 12.00 -4.03 -7.43
CA GLY A 197 12.91 -5.13 -7.14
C GLY A 197 13.94 -5.39 -8.24
N VAL A 198 13.58 -5.16 -9.51
CA VAL A 198 14.51 -5.23 -10.65
C VAL A 198 15.47 -4.03 -10.64
N VAL A 199 14.98 -2.82 -10.33
CA VAL A 199 15.82 -1.62 -10.22
C VAL A 199 16.82 -1.75 -9.05
N ALA A 200 16.39 -2.29 -7.91
CA ALA A 200 17.28 -2.54 -6.76
C ALA A 200 18.34 -3.62 -7.05
N LYS A 201 18.10 -4.53 -7.99
CA LYS A 201 19.06 -5.57 -8.38
C LYS A 201 20.05 -5.10 -9.46
N PHE A 202 19.68 -4.10 -10.26
CA PHE A 202 20.59 -3.47 -11.24
C PHE A 202 21.46 -2.36 -10.65
N GLY A 203 21.12 -1.83 -9.46
CA GLY A 203 21.95 -0.85 -8.74
C GLY A 203 23.17 -1.44 -8.01
N ASN A 204 23.39 -2.76 -8.03
CA ASN A 204 24.50 -3.42 -7.33
C ASN A 204 25.52 -4.07 -8.28
N CYS A 205 25.57 -3.63 -9.54
CA CYS A 205 26.63 -3.95 -10.49
C CYS A 205 27.19 -2.64 -11.08
N CYS A 206 27.99 -1.93 -10.28
CA CYS A 206 29.11 -1.09 -10.69
C CYS A 206 29.98 -0.86 -9.45
#